data_AF-A0AAV2KIA8-F1
#
_entry.id   AF-A0AAV2KIA8-F1
#
_cell.length_a   1.000
_cell.length_b   1.000
_cell.length_c   1.000
_cell.angle_alpha   90.00
_cell.angle_beta   90.00
_cell.angle_gamma   90.00
#
_symmetry.space_group_name_H-M   'P 1'
#
loop_
_entity.id
_entity.type
_entity.pdbx_description
1 polymer ?
#
loop_
_entity_poly.entity_id
_entity_poly.type
_entity_poly.pdbx_seq_one_letter_code
_entity_poly.pdbx_strand_id
1 'polypeptide(L)'
;MKMLVVVVVVLLVLLLVMMQLLLMTVEVLRSFEAVMVLRSFEVVVVLRSFEVVVVLRSFEVVVVLRSFEVVVVLRSFDVVEVLRSFEVVEVLRSFEVVVVLRSFETQAKSWQREKREEQTGVEHLGLL
;
A
#
# COMPACT_ATOMS: atom_id res chain seq x y z
N MET A 1 -32.76 -28.24 3.17
CA MET A 1 -32.55 -26.80 2.86
C MET A 1 -31.52 -26.14 3.76
N LYS A 2 -31.69 -26.07 5.09
CA LYS A 2 -30.72 -25.41 6.00
C LYS A 2 -29.29 -25.95 5.88
N MET A 3 -29.11 -27.27 5.88
CA MET A 3 -27.78 -27.90 5.73
C MET A 3 -27.15 -27.58 4.37
N LEU A 4 -27.94 -27.56 3.29
CA LEU A 4 -27.45 -27.18 1.96
C LEU A 4 -27.02 -25.71 1.92
N VAL A 5 -27.80 -24.81 2.52
CA VAL A 5 -27.45 -23.38 2.62
C VAL A 5 -26.17 -23.20 3.41
N VAL A 6 -26.01 -23.90 4.55
CA VAL A 6 -24.79 -23.84 5.35
C VAL A 6 -23.59 -24.36 4.54
N VAL A 7 -23.72 -25.49 3.86
CA VAL A 7 -22.65 -26.04 3.01
C VAL A 7 -22.28 -25.08 1.88
N VAL A 8 -23.27 -24.45 1.23
CA VAL A 8 -23.04 -23.47 0.15
C VAL A 8 -22.37 -22.20 0.68
N VAL A 9 -22.80 -21.68 1.84
CA VAL A 9 -22.18 -20.51 2.48
C VAL A 9 -20.75 -20.82 2.88
N VAL A 10 -20.50 -21.98 3.49
CA VAL A 10 -19.15 -22.42 3.87
C VAL A 10 -18.27 -22.54 2.63
N LEU A 11 -18.76 -23.13 1.54
CA LEU A 11 -18.02 -23.25 0.28
C LEU A 11 -17.73 -21.88 -0.34
N LEU A 12 -18.68 -20.95 -0.32
CA LEU A 12 -18.52 -19.57 -0.78
C LEU A 12 -17.48 -18.81 0.04
N VAL A 13 -17.51 -18.94 1.37
CA VAL A 13 -16.54 -18.32 2.27
C VAL A 13 -15.15 -18.92 2.05
N LEU A 14 -15.04 -20.24 1.92
CA LEU A 14 -13.78 -20.91 1.60
C LEU A 14 -13.22 -20.45 0.25
N LEU A 15 -14.08 -20.32 -0.76
CA LEU A 15 -13.71 -19.81 -2.08
C LEU A 15 -13.21 -18.36 -2.01
N LEU A 16 -13.88 -17.52 -1.21
CA LEU A 16 -13.50 -16.12 -0.97
C LEU A 16 -12.13 -16.00 -0.30
N VAL A 17 -11.91 -16.76 0.77
CA VAL A 17 -10.63 -16.79 1.49
C VAL A 17 -9.51 -17.30 0.58
N MET A 18 -9.77 -18.34 -0.21
CA MET A 18 -8.80 -18.88 -1.17
C MET A 18 -8.45 -17.85 -2.27
N MET A 19 -9.44 -17.09 -2.75
CA MET A 19 -9.22 -15.99 -3.71
C MET A 19 -8.41 -14.84 -3.10
N GLN A 20 -8.68 -14.46 -1.85
CA GLN A 20 -7.89 -13.44 -1.14
C GLN A 20 -6.43 -13.87 -0.95
N LEU A 21 -6.19 -15.12 -0.54
CA LEU A 21 -4.84 -15.67 -0.40
C LEU A 21 -4.06 -15.69 -1.73
N LEU A 22 -4.75 -15.86 -2.86
CA LEU A 22 -4.13 -15.79 -4.19
C LEU A 22 -3.73 -14.35 -4.58
N LEU A 23 -4.31 -13.33 -3.95
CA LEU A 23 -4.08 -11.92 -4.26
C LEU A 23 -2.99 -11.26 -3.40
N MET A 24 -2.45 -11.98 -2.41
CA MET A 24 -1.32 -11.55 -1.60
C MET A 24 0.00 -11.86 -2.30
N THR A 25 0.90 -10.88 -2.38
CA THR A 25 2.26 -11.09 -2.94
C THR A 25 3.32 -10.73 -1.89
N VAL A 26 4.34 -11.58 -1.74
CA VAL A 26 5.49 -11.31 -0.86
C VAL A 26 6.77 -11.34 -1.68
N GLU A 27 7.49 -10.22 -1.71
CA GLU A 27 8.76 -10.11 -2.44
C GLU A 27 9.92 -9.75 -1.52
N VAL A 28 11.02 -10.49 -1.68
CA VAL A 28 12.29 -10.20 -1.00
C VAL A 28 13.40 -10.18 -2.03
N LEU A 29 14.05 -9.03 -2.21
CA LEU A 29 15.11 -8.89 -3.21
C LEU A 29 16.35 -8.22 -2.59
N ARG A 30 17.50 -8.74 -3.02
CA ARG A 30 18.83 -8.18 -2.76
C ARG A 30 19.55 -8.00 -4.08
N SER A 31 19.94 -6.78 -4.40
CA SER A 31 20.64 -6.45 -5.64
C SER A 31 21.52 -5.22 -5.44
N PHE A 32 22.25 -4.83 -6.47
CA PHE A 32 22.94 -3.53 -6.49
C PHE A 32 21.96 -2.42 -6.91
N GLU A 33 21.16 -2.70 -7.94
CA GLU A 33 20.10 -1.83 -8.44
C GLU A 33 18.80 -2.65 -8.47
N ALA A 34 17.68 -2.05 -8.08
CA ALA A 34 16.38 -2.69 -8.08
C ALA A 34 15.31 -1.77 -8.66
N VAL A 35 14.57 -2.28 -9.63
CA VAL A 35 13.36 -1.63 -10.15
C VAL A 35 12.20 -2.61 -9.99
N MET A 36 11.16 -2.19 -9.28
CA MET A 36 10.00 -3.03 -8.98
C MET A 36 8.70 -2.30 -9.30
N VAL A 37 7.82 -2.97 -10.03
CA VAL A 37 6.48 -2.50 -10.36
C VAL A 37 5.48 -3.60 -10.04
N LEU A 38 4.57 -3.34 -9.09
CA LEU A 38 3.64 -4.37 -8.62
C LEU A 38 2.20 -3.84 -8.57
N ARG A 39 1.27 -4.72 -8.91
CA ARG A 39 -0.17 -4.53 -8.72
C ARG A 39 -0.76 -5.76 -8.04
N SER A 40 -1.28 -5.59 -6.83
CA SER A 40 -1.87 -6.67 -6.05
C SER A 40 -3.03 -6.17 -5.20
N PHE A 41 -3.73 -7.06 -4.52
CA PHE A 41 -4.64 -6.65 -3.47
C PHE A 41 -3.85 -6.31 -2.21
N GLU A 42 -3.01 -7.24 -1.76
CA GLU A 42 -2.13 -7.07 -0.61
C GLU A 42 -0.69 -7.36 -1.04
N VAL A 43 0.27 -6.56 -0.57
CA VAL A 43 1.68 -6.81 -0.85
C VAL A 43 2.57 -6.49 0.34
N VAL A 44 3.54 -7.37 0.56
CA VAL A 44 4.66 -7.17 1.47
C VAL A 44 5.96 -7.19 0.68
N VAL A 45 6.72 -6.11 0.75
CA VAL A 45 7.99 -5.95 0.02
C VAL A 45 9.13 -5.67 0.99
N VAL A 46 10.22 -6.42 0.84
CA VAL A 46 11.48 -6.17 1.55
C VAL A 46 12.63 -6.07 0.55
N LEU A 47 13.21 -4.88 0.42
CA LEU A 47 14.35 -4.65 -0.48
C LEU A 47 15.60 -4.22 0.29
N ARG A 48 16.74 -4.77 -0.14
CA ARG A 48 18.06 -4.24 0.20
C ARG A 48 18.87 -4.04 -1.07
N SER A 49 19.18 -2.80 -1.41
CA SER A 49 19.88 -2.45 -2.64
C SER A 49 20.78 -1.22 -2.44
N PHE A 50 21.63 -0.88 -3.41
CA PHE A 50 22.30 0.42 -3.41
C PHE A 50 21.31 1.49 -3.91
N GLU A 51 20.67 1.23 -5.05
CA GLU A 51 19.63 2.07 -5.65
C GLU A 51 18.31 1.30 -5.76
N VAL A 52 17.19 1.98 -5.44
CA VAL A 52 15.84 1.40 -5.48
C VAL A 52 14.86 2.35 -6.13
N VAL A 53 14.10 1.84 -7.11
CA VAL A 53 12.90 2.49 -7.63
C VAL A 53 11.71 1.54 -7.47
N VAL A 54 10.68 2.00 -6.75
CA VAL A 54 9.48 1.21 -6.46
C VAL A 54 8.22 1.95 -6.89
N VAL A 55 7.37 1.25 -7.63
CA VAL A 55 6.01 1.71 -7.95
C VAL A 55 5.00 0.64 -7.55
N LEU A 56 4.14 0.94 -6.59
CA LEU A 56 3.09 0.01 -6.14
C LEU A 56 1.69 0.59 -6.33
N ARG A 57 0.78 -0.28 -6.76
CA ARG A 57 -0.67 -0.03 -6.68
C ARG A 57 -1.35 -1.21 -6.01
N SER A 58 -1.88 -1.02 -4.82
CA SER A 58 -2.53 -2.09 -4.06
C SER A 58 -3.71 -1.59 -3.23
N PHE A 59 -4.42 -2.51 -2.59
CA PHE A 59 -5.36 -2.15 -1.54
C PHE A 59 -4.58 -1.91 -0.24
N GLU A 60 -3.78 -2.89 0.18
CA GLU A 60 -2.89 -2.82 1.34
C GLU A 60 -1.43 -2.96 0.91
N VAL A 61 -0.55 -2.18 1.52
CA VAL A 61 0.91 -2.20 1.28
C VAL A 61 1.67 -2.21 2.59
N VAL A 62 2.64 -3.12 2.69
CA VAL A 62 3.71 -3.07 3.67
C VAL A 62 5.06 -3.06 2.96
N VAL A 63 5.84 -2.00 3.14
CA VAL A 63 7.14 -1.81 2.47
C VAL A 63 8.25 -1.61 3.50
N VAL A 64 9.35 -2.35 3.34
CA VAL A 64 10.59 -2.14 4.09
C VAL A 64 11.76 -2.02 3.11
N LEU A 65 12.32 -0.82 2.98
CA LEU A 65 13.50 -0.57 2.12
C LEU A 65 14.72 -0.19 2.95
N ARG A 66 15.87 -0.75 2.56
CA ARG A 66 17.19 -0.27 2.98
C ARG A 66 18.07 -0.08 1.77
N SER A 67 18.42 1.17 1.47
CA SER A 67 19.32 1.46 0.35
C SER A 67 20.11 2.75 0.53
N PHE A 68 20.97 3.09 -0.43
CA PHE A 68 21.62 4.39 -0.45
C PHE A 68 20.64 5.45 -1.00
N GLU A 69 20.02 5.16 -2.14
CA GLU A 69 19.00 5.99 -2.78
C GLU A 69 17.67 5.25 -2.91
N VAL A 70 16.56 5.96 -2.66
CA VAL A 70 15.19 5.44 -2.77
C VAL A 70 14.32 6.42 -3.55
N VAL A 71 13.63 5.92 -4.56
CA VAL A 71 12.47 6.56 -5.17
C VAL A 71 11.25 5.67 -5.02
N VAL A 72 10.21 6.17 -4.35
CA VAL A 72 8.98 5.43 -4.08
C VAL A 72 7.76 6.19 -4.59
N VAL A 73 6.90 5.48 -5.31
CA VAL A 73 5.56 5.94 -5.70
C VAL A 73 4.53 4.91 -5.26
N LEU A 74 3.69 5.27 -4.29
CA LEU A 74 2.62 4.39 -3.80
C LEU A 74 1.24 4.98 -4.09
N ARG A 75 0.36 4.10 -4.54
CA ARG A 75 -1.07 4.36 -4.62
C ARG A 75 -1.86 3.21 -4.03
N SER A 76 -2.34 3.38 -2.80
CA SER A 76 -3.04 2.31 -2.09
C SER A 76 -4.14 2.82 -1.18
N PHE A 77 -4.93 1.91 -0.61
CA PHE A 77 -5.87 2.26 0.44
C PHE A 77 -5.10 2.51 1.73
N ASP A 78 -4.36 1.50 2.17
CA ASP A 78 -3.58 1.52 3.40
C ASP A 78 -2.09 1.31 3.11
N VAL A 79 -1.24 2.08 3.80
CA VAL A 79 0.21 2.03 3.67
C VAL A 79 0.86 1.91 5.04
N VAL A 80 1.74 0.92 5.18
CA VAL A 80 2.77 0.91 6.21
C VAL A 80 4.15 0.86 5.56
N GLU A 81 4.97 1.86 5.83
CA GLU A 81 6.28 1.98 5.19
C GLU A 81 7.41 2.27 6.19
N VAL A 82 8.53 1.57 6.00
CA VAL A 82 9.76 1.76 6.75
C VAL A 82 10.92 1.94 5.78
N LEU A 83 11.46 3.15 5.70
CA LEU A 83 12.59 3.48 4.84
C LEU A 83 13.83 3.82 5.67
N ARG A 84 14.96 3.24 5.28
CA ARG A 84 16.28 3.66 5.73
C ARG A 84 17.18 3.89 4.53
N SER A 85 17.50 5.15 4.24
CA SER A 85 18.40 5.47 3.15
C SER A 85 19.22 6.73 3.38
N PHE A 86 20.11 7.05 2.46
CA PHE A 86 20.81 8.33 2.46
C PHE A 86 19.90 9.41 1.87
N GLU A 87 19.31 9.14 0.70
CA GLU A 87 18.34 10.01 0.01
C GLU A 87 17.00 9.30 -0.20
N VAL A 88 15.90 10.05 -0.04
CA VAL A 88 14.52 9.58 -0.29
C VAL A 88 13.75 10.59 -1.13
N VAL A 89 13.14 10.12 -2.21
CA VAL A 89 12.07 10.81 -2.93
C VAL A 89 10.80 9.97 -2.87
N GLU A 90 9.72 10.56 -2.35
CA GLU A 90 8.48 9.83 -2.07
C GLU A 90 7.24 10.57 -2.58
N VAL A 91 6.37 9.81 -3.26
CA VAL A 91 5.03 10.26 -3.65
C VAL A 91 4.00 9.27 -3.15
N LEU A 92 3.17 9.72 -2.21
CA LEU A 92 2.11 8.91 -1.61
C LEU A 92 0.72 9.42 -1.99
N ARG A 93 -0.14 8.50 -2.40
CA ARG A 93 -1.58 8.71 -2.51
C ARG A 93 -2.33 7.55 -1.86
N SER A 94 -2.87 7.79 -0.68
CA SER A 94 -3.58 6.79 0.11
C SER A 94 -4.61 7.40 1.06
N PHE A 95 -5.46 6.53 1.59
CA PHE A 95 -6.45 6.87 2.62
C PHE A 95 -5.79 6.81 4.00
N GLU A 96 -5.16 5.68 4.36
CA GLU A 96 -4.40 5.55 5.60
C GLU A 96 -2.89 5.40 5.35
N VAL A 97 -2.08 6.05 6.20
CA VAL A 97 -0.61 6.06 6.08
C VAL A 97 0.05 6.00 7.44
N VAL A 98 0.96 5.04 7.58
CA VAL A 98 1.99 5.02 8.62
C VAL A 98 3.36 4.94 7.96
N VAL A 99 4.19 5.96 8.20
CA VAL A 99 5.52 6.08 7.57
C VAL A 99 6.59 6.29 8.63
N VAL A 100 7.64 5.48 8.56
CA VAL A 100 8.86 5.64 9.37
C VAL A 100 10.05 5.85 8.43
N LEU A 101 10.53 7.10 8.40
CA LEU A 101 11.66 7.52 7.57
C LEU A 101 12.90 7.72 8.43
N ARG A 102 14.04 7.18 7.98
CA ARG A 102 15.36 7.59 8.44
C ARG A 102 16.25 7.86 7.24
N SER A 103 16.55 9.12 7.00
CA SER A 103 17.52 9.51 5.97
C SER A 103 18.29 10.78 6.29
N PHE A 104 19.34 11.03 5.51
CA PHE A 104 20.10 12.26 5.54
C PHE A 104 19.38 13.38 4.76
N GLU A 105 18.74 13.03 3.64
CA GLU A 105 17.95 13.94 2.80
C GLU A 105 16.57 13.36 2.47
N THR A 106 15.53 14.21 2.44
CA THR A 106 14.13 13.80 2.16
C THR A 106 13.41 14.80 1.26
N GLN A 107 12.68 14.29 0.27
CA GLN A 107 11.66 15.02 -0.47
C GLN A 107 10.36 14.19 -0.54
N ALA A 108 9.32 14.64 0.16
CA ALA A 108 8.04 13.92 0.23
C ALA A 108 6.87 14.79 -0.26
N LYS A 109 5.99 14.22 -1.10
CA LYS A 109 4.68 14.79 -1.47
C LYS A 109 3.58 13.80 -1.15
N SER A 110 2.72 14.14 -0.18
CA SER A 110 1.54 13.36 0.18
C SER A 110 0.25 14.01 -0.32
N TRP A 111 -0.59 13.24 -1.03
CA TRP A 111 -1.92 13.67 -1.47
C TRP A 111 -3.01 12.95 -0.67
N GLN A 112 -3.50 13.59 0.39
CA GLN A 112 -4.52 13.06 1.31
C GLN A 112 -5.95 13.37 0.84
N ARG A 113 -6.61 12.48 0.09
CA ARG A 113 -7.96 12.73 -0.44
C ARG A 113 -9.07 12.24 0.49
N GLU A 114 -9.15 12.86 1.67
CA GLU A 114 -10.32 12.80 2.55
C GLU A 114 -10.55 14.20 3.17
N LYS A 115 -10.65 15.21 2.29
CA LYS A 115 -10.89 16.62 2.68
C LYS A 115 -12.03 17.26 1.90
N ARG A 116 -12.79 16.52 1.08
CA ARG A 116 -13.67 17.17 0.09
C ARG A 116 -15.02 16.54 -0.24
N GLU A 117 -15.41 15.42 0.38
CA GLU A 117 -16.80 14.93 0.22
C GLU A 117 -17.67 15.24 1.45
N GLU A 118 -17.07 15.44 2.63
CA GLU A 118 -17.81 15.73 3.86
C GLU A 118 -18.06 17.23 4.14
N GLN A 119 -17.23 18.13 3.64
CA GLN A 119 -17.40 19.56 3.97
C GLN A 119 -18.40 20.28 3.05
N THR A 120 -18.66 19.77 1.83
CA THR A 120 -19.60 20.39 0.87
C THR A 120 -20.97 19.70 0.77
N GLY A 121 -21.11 18.48 1.30
CA GLY A 121 -22.41 17.80 1.38
C GLY A 121 -23.24 18.19 2.60
N VAL A 122 -22.58 18.61 3.69
CA VAL A 122 -23.23 18.84 4.99
C VAL A 122 -23.58 20.32 5.20
N GLU A 123 -22.81 21.26 4.64
CA GLU A 123 -23.17 22.69 4.67
C GLU A 123 -24.38 23.01 3.77
N HIS A 124 -24.68 22.17 2.78
CA HIS A 124 -25.81 22.35 1.88
C HIS A 124 -27.16 21.80 2.41
N LEU A 125 -27.15 21.02 3.49
CA LEU A 125 -28.36 20.37 4.04
C LEU A 125 -28.74 20.85 5.44
N GLY A 126 -28.00 21.79 6.04
CA GLY A 126 -28.28 22.37 7.36
C GLY A 126 -28.87 23.79 7.35
N LEU A 127 -29.11 24.38 6.18
CA LEU A 127 -29.66 25.74 6.01
C LEU A 127 -30.99 25.78 5.22
N LEU A 128 -31.72 24.67 5.14
CA LEU A 128 -33.10 24.59 4.67
C LEU A 128 -33.99 24.07 5.80
#